data_AF-A0A9N6YZQ0-F1
#
_entry.id   AF-A0A9N6YZQ0-F1
#
_cell.length_a   1.000
_cell.length_b   1.000
_cell.length_c   1.000
_cell.angle_alpha   90.00
_cell.angle_beta   90.00
_cell.angle_gamma   90.00
#
_symmetry.space_group_name_H-M   'P 1'
#
loop_
_entity.id
_entity.type
_entity.pdbx_description
1 polymer ?
#
loop_
_entity_poly.entity_id
_entity_poly.type
_entity_poly.pdbx_seq_one_letter_code
_entity_poly.pdbx_strand_id
1 'polypeptide(L)'
;MLTLTASSVPDGDRLSPVDHLDAIHDAFSYGGVRDTLRNTLEYHLGLDSDDWGYWLQAEPHGMGSAADDGERTGMNACYTHLHVGVYFDAAATSLDLRSVGSEFERVIDKHVAECDSAGVGGHDYTSVDDYLADDTGCISLNADVQNLGSYLAAYMGGYTEELLDKPIEYLAWGALYWSAARRRTSRSQTVNQAICADRCEQRAENEETGQVDPHGERIRWDDGHGADVVCSCCGSPWTIDQDRLDGPPEPETALDDDLRWAAGATAPPPNPEPDRSLAERWPSADSAWSYGESPRKALIRERVQGYLDVHGQDVSLPSILAHLNIDPSYKEFVGEVLNGTEQPESESIDRRRREPQFGYELKAIVDADGNEHQPGGGGVDMVQLELPVAYIIENTRLANDLAQGEIFRNGRTGVATHDPETIARGFVNNGITDPDVADRLLIVDDYHVSNPDMDRDEPRPCMLPLDER
;
A
#
# COMPACT_ATOMS: atom_id res chain seq x y z
N MET A 1 -2.76 4.04 -22.72
CA MET A 1 -1.69 3.59 -21.82
C MET A 1 -0.66 4.70 -21.73
N LEU A 2 -0.22 5.03 -20.51
CA LEU A 2 0.95 5.86 -20.29
C LEU A 2 2.07 4.99 -19.75
N THR A 3 3.26 5.22 -20.26
CA THR A 3 4.40 4.36 -20.00
C THR A 3 5.48 5.22 -19.35
N LEU A 4 5.74 4.98 -18.06
CA LEU A 4 6.67 5.75 -17.26
C LEU A 4 7.92 4.91 -16.96
N THR A 5 9.07 5.40 -17.37
CA THR A 5 10.35 4.70 -17.21
C THR A 5 11.43 5.62 -16.68
N ALA A 6 12.60 5.05 -16.38
CA ALA A 6 13.80 5.79 -16.10
C ALA A 6 15.03 5.01 -16.58
N SER A 7 16.13 5.70 -16.85
CA SER A 7 17.41 5.08 -17.16
C SER A 7 18.00 4.45 -15.92
N SER A 8 18.52 3.23 -16.05
CA SER A 8 19.37 2.60 -15.03
C SER A 8 20.79 3.18 -14.98
N VAL A 9 21.17 4.02 -15.95
CA VAL A 9 22.45 4.76 -16.03
C VAL A 9 22.23 6.19 -16.54
N PRO A 10 21.53 7.06 -15.79
CA PRO A 10 21.26 8.41 -16.27
C PRO A 10 22.55 9.21 -16.53
N ASP A 11 23.56 9.05 -15.67
CA ASP A 11 24.86 9.75 -15.78
C ASP A 11 26.01 8.83 -16.22
N GLY A 12 25.68 7.65 -16.79
CA GLY A 12 26.65 6.62 -17.15
C GLY A 12 27.01 5.64 -16.02
N ASP A 13 26.74 6.01 -14.76
CA ASP A 13 26.88 5.13 -13.59
C ASP A 13 25.57 4.42 -13.27
N ARG A 14 25.67 3.14 -12.87
CA ARG A 14 24.51 2.29 -12.62
C ARG A 14 23.85 2.66 -11.30
N LEU A 15 22.56 2.98 -11.34
CA LEU A 15 21.77 3.18 -10.14
C LEU A 15 21.53 1.87 -9.40
N SER A 16 21.36 1.98 -8.08
CA SER A 16 20.75 0.90 -7.31
C SER A 16 19.35 0.61 -7.87
N PRO A 17 18.95 -0.66 -8.02
CA PRO A 17 17.59 -0.99 -8.46
C PRO A 17 16.50 -0.48 -7.50
N VAL A 18 16.81 -0.30 -6.22
CA VAL A 18 15.87 0.29 -5.24
C VAL A 18 15.74 1.80 -5.46
N ASP A 19 16.85 2.52 -5.63
CA ASP A 19 16.80 3.97 -5.89
C ASP A 19 16.05 4.28 -7.18
N HIS A 20 16.24 3.45 -8.22
CA HIS A 20 15.50 3.55 -9.47
C HIS A 20 14.00 3.24 -9.31
N LEU A 21 13.67 2.17 -8.60
CA LEU A 21 12.29 1.80 -8.26
C LEU A 21 11.60 2.95 -7.52
N ASP A 22 12.23 3.48 -6.48
CA ASP A 22 11.69 4.53 -5.64
C ASP A 22 11.53 5.83 -6.44
N ALA A 23 12.52 6.22 -7.24
CA ALA A 23 12.43 7.42 -8.09
C ALA A 23 11.20 7.39 -9.02
N ILE A 24 10.88 6.25 -9.64
CA ILE A 24 9.72 6.14 -10.52
C ILE A 24 8.40 6.14 -9.71
N HIS A 25 8.31 5.35 -8.65
CA HIS A 25 7.10 5.27 -7.82
C HIS A 25 6.77 6.57 -7.11
N ASP A 26 7.82 7.25 -6.63
CA ASP A 26 7.69 8.50 -5.89
C ASP A 26 7.37 9.65 -6.83
N ALA A 27 7.92 9.70 -8.05
CA ALA A 27 7.48 10.64 -9.07
C ALA A 27 5.97 10.50 -9.34
N PHE A 28 5.47 9.26 -9.49
CA PHE A 28 4.04 9.01 -9.68
C PHE A 28 3.20 9.42 -8.46
N SER A 29 3.55 8.92 -7.29
CA SER A 29 2.70 8.97 -6.08
C SER A 29 2.81 10.27 -5.29
N TYR A 30 3.99 10.89 -5.30
CA TYR A 30 4.34 12.02 -4.43
C TYR A 30 4.91 13.23 -5.20
N GLY A 31 5.53 13.03 -6.36
CA GLY A 31 6.05 14.09 -7.25
C GLY A 31 4.96 14.83 -8.03
N GLY A 32 3.69 14.43 -7.88
CA GLY A 32 2.55 15.10 -8.48
C GLY A 32 2.24 14.68 -9.92
N VAL A 33 2.88 13.65 -10.47
CA VAL A 33 2.51 13.09 -11.78
C VAL A 33 1.07 12.54 -11.75
N ARG A 34 0.67 11.85 -10.67
CA ARG A 34 -0.73 11.41 -10.50
C ARG A 34 -1.70 12.58 -10.41
N ASP A 35 -1.31 13.67 -9.74
CA ASP A 35 -2.14 14.85 -9.63
C ASP A 35 -2.26 15.58 -10.98
N THR A 36 -1.18 15.60 -11.77
CA THR A 36 -1.22 16.08 -13.17
C THR A 36 -2.13 15.20 -14.02
N LEU A 37 -2.07 13.88 -13.88
CA LEU A 37 -2.99 12.97 -14.57
C LEU A 37 -4.46 13.29 -14.22
N ARG A 38 -4.77 13.45 -12.93
CA ARG A 38 -6.12 13.87 -12.51
C ARG A 38 -6.49 15.21 -13.14
N ASN A 39 -5.61 16.20 -13.07
CA ASN A 39 -5.91 17.53 -13.61
C ASN A 39 -6.09 17.51 -15.13
N THR A 40 -5.34 16.68 -15.85
CA THR A 40 -5.53 16.44 -17.28
C THR A 40 -6.94 15.92 -17.56
N LEU A 41 -7.40 14.92 -16.80
CA LEU A 41 -8.74 14.36 -17.04
C LEU A 41 -9.87 15.30 -16.59
N GLU A 42 -9.76 15.88 -15.40
CA GLU A 42 -10.86 16.67 -14.82
C GLU A 42 -10.92 18.11 -15.35
N TYR A 43 -9.78 18.80 -15.48
CA TYR A 43 -9.76 20.22 -15.87
C TYR A 43 -9.52 20.44 -17.35
N HIS A 44 -8.71 19.60 -18.01
CA HIS A 44 -8.38 19.78 -19.42
C HIS A 44 -9.34 19.03 -20.35
N LEU A 45 -9.75 17.82 -19.96
CA LEU A 45 -10.72 17.02 -20.72
C LEU A 45 -12.16 17.15 -20.19
N GLY A 46 -12.35 17.77 -19.02
CA GLY A 46 -13.68 18.08 -18.50
C GLY A 46 -14.47 16.86 -18.04
N LEU A 47 -13.77 15.81 -17.59
CA LEU A 47 -14.37 14.60 -17.03
C LEU A 47 -14.70 14.79 -15.54
N ASP A 48 -15.82 14.25 -15.07
CA ASP A 48 -16.07 14.18 -13.65
C ASP A 48 -15.24 13.04 -13.02
N SER A 49 -15.04 13.08 -11.70
CA SER A 49 -14.12 12.16 -10.99
C SER A 49 -14.51 10.68 -11.10
N ASP A 50 -15.77 10.40 -11.43
CA ASP A 50 -16.39 9.09 -11.63
C ASP A 50 -16.44 8.67 -13.11
N ASP A 51 -16.23 9.58 -14.06
CA ASP A 51 -16.17 9.30 -15.50
C ASP A 51 -14.88 8.59 -15.93
N TRP A 52 -13.89 8.54 -15.05
CA TRP A 52 -12.57 8.00 -15.37
C TRP A 52 -11.95 7.20 -14.23
N GLY A 53 -10.87 6.49 -14.56
CA GLY A 53 -9.92 6.06 -13.55
C GLY A 53 -8.61 5.58 -14.13
N TYR A 54 -7.76 5.07 -13.24
CA TYR A 54 -6.47 4.53 -13.63
C TYR A 54 -6.15 3.22 -12.93
N TRP A 55 -5.38 2.39 -13.61
CA TRP A 55 -4.67 1.24 -13.06
C TRP A 55 -3.19 1.39 -13.39
N LEU A 56 -2.38 1.54 -12.36
CA LEU A 56 -0.94 1.46 -12.44
C LEU A 56 -0.49 0.02 -12.21
N GLN A 57 0.28 -0.50 -13.16
CA GLN A 57 0.87 -1.83 -13.16
C GLN A 57 2.38 -1.68 -13.32
N ALA A 58 3.14 -2.29 -12.42
CA ALA A 58 4.58 -2.35 -12.55
C ALA A 58 5.03 -3.66 -13.20
N GLU A 59 6.08 -3.56 -14.01
CA GLU A 59 6.73 -4.68 -14.70
C GLU A 59 8.25 -4.50 -14.74
N PRO A 60 9.02 -5.59 -14.94
CA PRO A 60 10.43 -5.49 -15.23
C PRO A 60 10.65 -4.92 -16.65
N HIS A 61 11.47 -3.88 -16.74
CA HIS A 61 11.82 -3.24 -18.01
C HIS A 61 12.83 -4.05 -18.81
N GLY A 62 12.79 -3.94 -20.13
CA GLY A 62 13.89 -4.38 -21.00
C GLY A 62 14.14 -5.89 -20.94
N MET A 63 13.10 -6.65 -20.60
CA MET A 63 13.10 -8.10 -20.70
C MET A 63 13.29 -8.46 -22.15
N GLY A 64 14.34 -9.24 -22.44
CA GLY A 64 14.44 -9.90 -23.73
C GLY A 64 13.40 -11.01 -23.84
N SER A 65 13.15 -11.49 -25.05
CA SER A 65 12.37 -12.70 -25.25
C SER A 65 13.29 -13.92 -25.18
N ALA A 66 13.03 -14.84 -24.26
CA ALA A 66 13.73 -16.13 -24.23
C ALA A 66 13.46 -16.98 -25.51
N ALA A 67 12.41 -16.64 -26.26
CA ALA A 67 12.04 -17.30 -27.51
C ALA A 67 12.61 -16.63 -28.76
N ASP A 68 13.20 -15.43 -28.65
CA ASP A 68 13.78 -14.68 -29.77
C ASP A 68 15.19 -14.18 -29.43
N ASP A 69 16.20 -14.87 -29.99
CA ASP A 69 17.63 -14.53 -29.84
C ASP A 69 17.97 -13.11 -30.34
N GLY A 70 17.10 -12.47 -31.12
CA GLY A 70 17.21 -11.09 -31.57
C GLY A 70 16.82 -10.04 -30.52
N GLU A 71 16.00 -10.41 -29.53
CA GLU A 71 15.52 -9.55 -28.45
C GLU A 71 16.35 -9.79 -27.19
N ARG A 72 17.60 -9.33 -27.21
CA ARG A 72 18.49 -9.41 -26.04
C ARG A 72 18.00 -8.50 -24.92
N THR A 73 18.23 -8.94 -23.68
CA THR A 73 17.97 -8.13 -22.48
C THR A 73 18.62 -6.75 -22.61
N GLY A 74 17.79 -5.73 -22.44
CA GLY A 74 18.18 -4.34 -22.58
C GLY A 74 18.98 -3.84 -21.38
N MET A 75 19.51 -2.63 -21.50
CA MET A 75 20.29 -1.98 -20.44
C MET A 75 19.49 -1.77 -19.14
N ASN A 76 18.15 -1.72 -19.23
CA ASN A 76 17.24 -1.58 -18.10
C ASN A 76 16.68 -2.94 -17.61
N ALA A 77 17.23 -4.08 -18.03
CA ALA A 77 16.82 -5.39 -17.54
C ALA A 77 16.80 -5.46 -16.00
N CYS A 78 15.73 -6.04 -15.43
CA CYS A 78 15.43 -6.10 -13.99
C CYS A 78 14.99 -4.79 -13.32
N TYR A 79 15.03 -3.65 -14.01
CA TYR A 79 14.61 -2.36 -13.43
C TYR A 79 13.11 -2.14 -13.58
N THR A 80 12.54 -1.25 -12.77
CA THR A 80 11.10 -1.05 -12.77
C THR A 80 10.62 -0.25 -13.97
N HIS A 81 9.49 -0.67 -14.51
CA HIS A 81 8.70 0.06 -15.48
C HIS A 81 7.27 0.20 -14.98
N LEU A 82 6.61 1.34 -15.21
CA LEU A 82 5.21 1.53 -14.86
C LEU A 82 4.35 1.72 -16.11
N HIS A 83 3.30 0.91 -16.20
CA HIS A 83 2.19 1.08 -17.12
C HIS A 83 1.01 1.69 -16.36
N VAL A 84 0.58 2.88 -16.76
CA VAL A 84 -0.61 3.55 -16.23
C VAL A 84 -1.71 3.45 -17.28
N GLY A 85 -2.58 2.46 -17.10
CA GLY A 85 -3.79 2.30 -17.89
C GLY A 85 -4.84 3.30 -17.42
N VAL A 86 -5.17 4.26 -18.28
CA VAL A 86 -6.22 5.26 -18.05
C VAL A 86 -7.44 4.85 -18.86
N TYR A 87 -8.63 4.92 -18.26
CA TYR A 87 -9.88 4.57 -18.92
C TYR A 87 -10.96 5.63 -18.62
N PHE A 88 -11.81 5.86 -19.61
CA PHE A 88 -12.98 6.73 -19.57
C PHE A 88 -13.88 6.33 -20.75
N ASP A 89 -15.17 6.65 -20.68
CA ASP A 89 -16.11 6.38 -21.77
C ASP A 89 -16.05 7.51 -22.83
N ALA A 90 -15.34 7.25 -23.93
CA ALA A 90 -15.22 8.17 -25.05
C ALA A 90 -16.52 8.37 -25.87
N ALA A 91 -17.55 7.53 -25.68
CA ALA A 91 -18.86 7.74 -26.30
C ALA A 91 -19.77 8.60 -25.42
N ALA A 92 -19.63 8.49 -24.10
CA ALA A 92 -20.33 9.34 -23.13
C ALA A 92 -19.74 10.76 -23.07
N THR A 93 -18.45 10.90 -23.39
CA THR A 93 -17.70 12.15 -23.36
C THR A 93 -17.48 12.58 -24.81
N SER A 94 -17.85 13.79 -25.22
CA SER A 94 -17.75 14.23 -26.63
C SER A 94 -16.30 14.47 -27.11
N LEU A 95 -15.35 13.71 -26.57
CA LEU A 95 -13.92 13.83 -26.72
C LEU A 95 -13.44 13.15 -28.01
N ASP A 96 -12.56 13.83 -28.73
CA ASP A 96 -11.82 13.24 -29.83
C ASP A 96 -10.58 12.55 -29.26
N LEU A 97 -10.45 11.23 -29.44
CA LEU A 97 -9.30 10.48 -28.91
C LEU A 97 -7.96 11.03 -29.42
N ARG A 98 -7.90 11.59 -30.62
CA ARG A 98 -6.67 12.21 -31.13
C ARG A 98 -6.23 13.42 -30.29
N SER A 99 -7.18 14.25 -29.85
CA SER A 99 -6.85 15.39 -28.99
C SER A 99 -6.52 14.98 -27.56
N VAL A 100 -7.11 13.88 -27.07
CA VAL A 100 -6.79 13.31 -25.75
C VAL A 100 -5.31 12.92 -25.64
N GLY A 101 -4.72 12.34 -26.69
CA GLY A 101 -3.32 11.93 -26.69
C GLY A 101 -2.36 13.08 -26.38
N SER A 102 -2.58 14.24 -26.99
CA SER A 102 -1.75 15.42 -26.73
C SER A 102 -1.93 16.00 -25.33
N GLU A 103 -3.08 15.84 -24.69
CA GLU A 103 -3.26 16.28 -23.30
C GLU A 103 -2.48 15.39 -22.31
N PHE A 104 -2.18 14.14 -22.67
CA PHE A 104 -1.34 13.25 -21.87
C PHE A 104 0.15 13.56 -21.93
N GLU A 105 0.62 14.33 -22.92
CA GLU A 105 1.99 14.85 -22.99
C GLU A 105 2.37 15.57 -21.69
N ARG A 106 1.40 16.28 -21.06
CA ARG A 106 1.58 16.96 -19.76
C ARG A 106 1.98 16.02 -18.63
N VAL A 107 1.45 14.79 -18.65
CA VAL A 107 1.75 13.77 -17.62
C VAL A 107 3.16 13.25 -17.82
N ILE A 108 3.56 13.05 -19.08
CA ILE A 108 4.91 12.64 -19.45
C ILE A 108 5.93 13.73 -19.11
N ASP A 109 5.66 14.99 -19.46
CA ASP A 109 6.46 16.14 -19.09
C ASP A 109 6.67 16.24 -17.58
N LYS A 110 5.59 16.04 -16.81
CA LYS A 110 5.66 16.05 -15.36
C LYS A 110 6.52 14.90 -14.84
N HIS A 111 6.43 13.71 -15.43
CA HIS A 111 7.26 12.56 -15.03
C HIS A 111 8.74 12.82 -15.30
N VAL A 112 9.09 13.33 -16.48
CA VAL A 112 10.47 13.70 -16.84
C VAL A 112 11.00 14.82 -15.94
N ALA A 113 10.14 15.76 -15.52
CA ALA A 113 10.54 16.84 -14.63
C ALA A 113 10.81 16.40 -13.17
N GLU A 114 10.13 15.36 -12.68
CA GLU A 114 10.18 14.94 -11.27
C GLU A 114 11.01 13.68 -11.05
N CYS A 115 11.17 12.84 -12.06
CA CYS A 115 12.01 11.66 -12.00
C CYS A 115 13.37 11.99 -12.61
N ASP A 116 14.36 12.32 -11.78
CA ASP A 116 15.71 12.73 -12.22
C ASP A 116 16.37 11.73 -13.19
N SER A 117 16.03 10.44 -13.03
CA SER A 117 16.56 9.36 -13.86
C SER A 117 15.79 9.17 -15.18
N ALA A 118 14.67 9.86 -15.36
CA ALA A 118 13.89 9.86 -16.59
C ALA A 118 14.45 10.87 -17.59
N GLY A 119 14.81 10.38 -18.78
CA GLY A 119 15.28 11.22 -19.87
C GLY A 119 14.22 11.40 -20.94
N VAL A 120 14.32 12.54 -21.67
CA VAL A 120 13.48 12.83 -22.85
C VAL A 120 13.57 11.71 -23.90
N GLY A 121 14.74 11.09 -24.08
CA GLY A 121 14.90 10.02 -25.07
C GLY A 121 14.03 8.77 -24.82
N GLY A 122 13.64 8.49 -23.57
CA GLY A 122 12.70 7.41 -23.24
C GLY A 122 11.23 7.84 -23.24
N HIS A 123 10.99 9.13 -23.43
CA HIS A 123 9.69 9.78 -23.32
C HIS A 123 9.45 10.74 -24.50
N ASP A 124 10.09 10.49 -25.64
CA ASP A 124 9.99 11.34 -26.81
C ASP A 124 8.67 11.05 -27.53
N TYR A 125 7.65 11.82 -27.20
CA TYR A 125 6.37 11.80 -27.91
C TYR A 125 6.38 12.72 -29.15
N THR A 126 7.44 13.50 -29.39
CA THR A 126 7.51 14.43 -30.54
C THR A 126 7.70 13.73 -31.87
N SER A 127 8.17 12.49 -31.84
CA SER A 127 8.26 11.61 -33.01
C SER A 127 6.98 10.83 -33.31
N VAL A 128 5.95 10.95 -32.46
CA VAL A 128 4.70 10.20 -32.61
C VAL A 128 3.73 10.99 -33.49
N ASP A 129 3.47 10.48 -34.69
CA ASP A 129 2.55 11.11 -35.64
C ASP A 129 1.06 10.81 -35.31
N ASP A 130 0.77 9.66 -34.72
CA ASP A 130 -0.60 9.23 -34.37
C ASP A 130 -0.60 8.27 -33.17
N TYR A 131 -1.08 8.75 -32.02
CA TYR A 131 -1.17 7.97 -30.78
C TYR A 131 -2.08 6.74 -30.85
N LEU A 132 -2.97 6.65 -31.85
CA LEU A 132 -3.81 5.46 -32.07
C LEU A 132 -3.12 4.38 -32.89
N ALA A 133 -2.10 4.75 -33.67
CA ALA A 133 -1.37 3.84 -34.54
C ALA A 133 -0.02 3.39 -33.94
N ASP A 134 0.57 4.22 -33.07
CA ASP A 134 1.82 3.93 -32.37
C ASP A 134 1.54 3.23 -31.03
N ASP A 135 2.00 2.00 -30.89
CA ASP A 135 1.93 1.19 -29.67
C ASP A 135 3.27 1.10 -28.92
N THR A 136 4.33 1.73 -29.46
CA THR A 136 5.70 1.66 -28.94
C THR A 136 6.13 2.92 -28.18
N GLY A 137 5.39 4.03 -28.33
CA GLY A 137 5.64 5.28 -27.65
C GLY A 137 5.33 5.29 -26.14
N CYS A 138 5.71 6.37 -25.47
CA CYS A 138 5.39 6.59 -24.05
C CYS A 138 3.89 6.88 -23.79
N ILE A 139 3.14 7.17 -24.85
CA ILE A 139 1.69 7.35 -24.87
C ILE A 139 1.14 6.49 -26.00
N SER A 140 0.18 5.62 -25.70
CA SER A 140 -0.58 4.90 -26.71
C SER A 140 -2.07 4.92 -26.39
N LEU A 141 -2.91 5.07 -27.40
CA LEU A 141 -4.36 5.11 -27.27
C LEU A 141 -4.98 3.91 -27.96
N ASN A 142 -5.99 3.31 -27.31
CA ASN A 142 -6.74 2.21 -27.87
C ASN A 142 -8.24 2.49 -27.73
N ALA A 143 -8.93 2.60 -28.86
CA ALA A 143 -10.36 2.89 -28.93
C ALA A 143 -11.25 1.64 -28.77
N ASP A 144 -10.70 0.43 -28.87
CA ASP A 144 -11.44 -0.83 -28.92
C ASP A 144 -11.00 -1.79 -27.80
N VAL A 145 -10.97 -1.29 -26.56
CA VAL A 145 -10.70 -2.11 -25.38
C VAL A 145 -12.01 -2.74 -24.90
N GLN A 146 -12.30 -3.96 -25.34
CA GLN A 146 -13.55 -4.65 -24.95
C GLN A 146 -13.54 -5.20 -23.52
N ASN A 147 -12.37 -5.60 -22.99
CA ASN A 147 -12.21 -6.08 -21.63
C ASN A 147 -10.95 -5.49 -20.99
N LEU A 148 -11.16 -4.50 -20.12
CA LEU A 148 -10.11 -3.80 -19.38
C LEU A 148 -9.27 -4.76 -18.53
N GLY A 149 -9.93 -5.70 -17.84
CA GLY A 149 -9.28 -6.68 -17.00
C GLY A 149 -8.31 -7.54 -17.78
N SER A 150 -8.72 -8.07 -18.93
CA SER A 150 -7.87 -8.86 -19.83
C SER A 150 -6.72 -8.04 -20.43
N TYR A 151 -6.98 -6.79 -20.82
CA TYR A 151 -5.97 -5.91 -21.39
C TYR A 151 -4.84 -5.63 -20.39
N LEU A 152 -5.18 -5.33 -19.13
CA LEU A 152 -4.19 -5.10 -18.07
C LEU A 152 -3.60 -6.39 -17.50
N ALA A 153 -4.35 -7.49 -17.51
CA ALA A 153 -3.86 -8.82 -17.13
C ALA A 153 -2.72 -9.30 -18.04
N ALA A 154 -2.69 -8.89 -19.32
CA ALA A 154 -1.56 -9.16 -20.20
C ALA A 154 -0.25 -8.56 -19.66
N TYR A 155 -0.32 -7.34 -19.12
CA TYR A 155 0.76 -6.63 -18.44
C TYR A 155 1.09 -7.21 -17.04
N MET A 156 0.15 -7.91 -16.40
CA MET A 156 0.46 -8.61 -15.13
C MET A 156 1.41 -9.82 -15.31
N GLY A 157 1.77 -10.22 -16.54
CA GLY A 157 2.72 -11.29 -16.83
C GLY A 157 2.32 -12.65 -16.24
N GLY A 158 1.01 -12.84 -16.00
CA GLY A 158 0.53 -13.78 -15.00
C GLY A 158 0.02 -15.13 -15.48
N TYR A 159 -0.25 -15.34 -16.78
CA TYR A 159 -1.23 -16.37 -17.12
C TYR A 159 -0.73 -17.76 -17.54
N THR A 160 0.58 -18.05 -17.57
CA THR A 160 1.00 -19.37 -18.09
C THR A 160 2.19 -20.06 -17.43
N GLU A 161 3.02 -19.40 -16.62
CA GLU A 161 4.31 -19.97 -16.19
C GLU A 161 4.42 -20.04 -14.66
N GLU A 162 4.93 -21.16 -14.14
CA GLU A 162 5.26 -21.29 -12.72
C GLU A 162 6.31 -20.24 -12.32
N LEU A 163 6.30 -19.81 -11.06
CA LEU A 163 7.19 -18.75 -10.60
C LEU A 163 8.67 -19.05 -10.92
N LEU A 164 9.10 -20.30 -10.77
CA LEU A 164 10.48 -20.72 -11.02
C LEU A 164 10.83 -20.83 -12.51
N ASP A 165 9.83 -20.84 -13.40
CA ASP A 165 10.03 -20.87 -14.85
C ASP A 165 10.16 -19.45 -15.43
N LYS A 166 9.88 -18.41 -14.62
CA LYS A 166 10.04 -17.03 -15.04
C LYS A 166 11.51 -16.67 -15.24
N PRO A 167 11.84 -15.75 -16.17
CA PRO A 167 13.20 -15.31 -16.38
C PRO A 167 13.84 -14.74 -15.11
N ILE A 168 15.16 -14.89 -14.98
CA ILE A 168 15.89 -14.45 -13.78
C ILE A 168 15.73 -12.96 -13.50
N GLU A 169 15.57 -12.15 -14.55
CA GLU A 169 15.35 -10.73 -14.46
C GLU A 169 14.00 -10.39 -13.83
N TYR A 170 12.96 -11.19 -14.13
CA TYR A 170 11.64 -11.06 -13.50
C TYR A 170 11.71 -11.45 -12.02
N LEU A 171 12.42 -12.54 -11.70
CA LEU A 171 12.61 -13.00 -10.33
C LEU A 171 13.39 -11.97 -9.49
N ALA A 172 14.47 -11.41 -10.04
CA ALA A 172 15.26 -10.36 -9.41
C ALA A 172 14.41 -9.10 -9.17
N TRP A 173 13.69 -8.63 -10.20
CA TRP A 173 12.74 -7.53 -10.07
C TRP A 173 11.66 -7.81 -9.01
N GLY A 174 11.13 -9.03 -9.00
CA GLY A 174 10.12 -9.43 -8.04
C GLY A 174 10.61 -9.42 -6.60
N ALA A 175 11.87 -9.82 -6.39
CA ALA A 175 12.54 -9.75 -5.09
C ALA A 175 12.75 -8.29 -4.62
N LEU A 176 13.02 -7.35 -5.54
CA LEU A 176 13.11 -5.92 -5.21
C LEU A 176 11.79 -5.38 -4.67
N TYR A 177 10.65 -5.71 -5.30
CA TYR A 177 9.35 -5.27 -4.80
C TYR A 177 9.04 -5.81 -3.41
N TRP A 178 9.43 -7.06 -3.16
CA TRP A 178 9.27 -7.68 -1.86
C TRP A 178 10.14 -7.01 -0.81
N SER A 179 11.44 -6.81 -1.09
CA SER A 179 12.39 -6.23 -0.13
C SER A 179 12.13 -4.74 0.15
N ALA A 180 11.68 -3.98 -0.85
CA ALA A 180 11.36 -2.56 -0.71
C ALA A 180 9.93 -2.31 -0.16
N ALA A 181 9.17 -3.36 0.18
CA ALA A 181 7.77 -3.27 0.61
C ALA A 181 6.88 -2.41 -0.33
N ARG A 182 7.18 -2.43 -1.64
CA ARG A 182 6.44 -1.67 -2.65
C ARG A 182 5.29 -2.49 -3.22
N ARG A 183 4.20 -1.81 -3.58
CA ARG A 183 3.07 -2.43 -4.29
C ARG A 183 3.34 -2.40 -5.79
N ARG A 184 3.19 -3.54 -6.46
CA ARG A 184 3.27 -3.64 -7.93
C ARG A 184 2.09 -2.97 -8.63
N THR A 185 0.97 -2.82 -7.92
CA THR A 185 -0.26 -2.27 -8.48
C THR A 185 -0.82 -1.17 -7.60
N SER A 186 -1.34 -0.14 -8.26
CA SER A 186 -2.14 0.92 -7.64
C SER A 186 -3.31 1.24 -8.56
N ARG A 187 -4.45 1.60 -8.00
CA ARG A 187 -5.70 1.76 -8.77
C ARG A 187 -6.50 2.93 -8.21
N SER A 188 -7.25 3.62 -9.07
CA SER A 188 -8.23 4.60 -8.61
C SER A 188 -9.34 3.94 -7.82
N GLN A 189 -10.06 4.74 -7.03
CA GLN A 189 -11.20 4.26 -6.27
C GLN A 189 -12.29 3.68 -7.18
N THR A 190 -12.56 4.34 -8.31
CA THR A 190 -13.49 3.90 -9.36
C THR A 190 -13.15 2.50 -9.88
N VAL A 191 -11.87 2.20 -10.19
CA VAL A 191 -11.45 0.84 -10.59
C VAL A 191 -11.72 -0.14 -9.47
N ASN A 192 -11.34 0.19 -8.23
CA ASN A 192 -11.48 -0.74 -7.11
C ASN A 192 -12.95 -1.08 -6.86
N GLN A 193 -13.85 -0.12 -7.02
CA GLN A 193 -15.29 -0.32 -6.92
C GLN A 193 -15.82 -1.18 -8.06
N ALA A 194 -15.41 -0.94 -9.31
CA ALA A 194 -15.76 -1.77 -10.46
C ALA A 194 -15.28 -3.24 -10.30
N ILE A 195 -14.03 -3.45 -9.86
CA ILE A 195 -13.50 -4.80 -9.58
C ILE A 195 -14.29 -5.47 -8.45
N CYS A 196 -14.70 -4.71 -7.42
CA CYS A 196 -15.48 -5.27 -6.33
C CYS A 196 -16.90 -5.67 -6.79
N ALA A 197 -17.52 -4.88 -7.65
CA ALA A 197 -18.81 -5.16 -8.27
C ALA A 197 -18.74 -6.40 -9.18
N ASP A 198 -17.76 -6.47 -10.08
CA ASP A 198 -17.54 -7.62 -10.98
C ASP A 198 -17.28 -8.92 -10.20
N ARG A 199 -16.43 -8.86 -9.16
CA ARG A 199 -16.22 -10.00 -8.26
C ARG A 199 -17.49 -10.41 -7.51
N CYS A 200 -18.35 -9.45 -7.17
CA CYS A 200 -19.64 -9.73 -6.53
C CYS A 200 -20.57 -10.46 -7.49
N GLU A 201 -20.61 -10.05 -8.76
CA GLU A 201 -21.41 -10.70 -9.80
C GLU A 201 -20.92 -12.14 -10.06
N GLN A 202 -19.61 -12.31 -10.30
CA GLN A 202 -18.99 -13.63 -10.52
C GLN A 202 -19.22 -14.60 -9.34
N ARG A 203 -19.33 -14.08 -8.11
CA ARG A 203 -19.70 -14.89 -6.96
C ARG A 203 -21.15 -15.36 -7.04
N ALA A 204 -22.09 -14.49 -7.40
CA ALA A 204 -23.48 -14.87 -7.57
C ALA A 204 -23.66 -15.91 -8.70
N GLU A 205 -22.87 -15.82 -9.77
CA GLU A 205 -22.85 -16.80 -10.85
C GLU A 205 -22.24 -18.15 -10.44
N ASN A 206 -21.41 -18.17 -9.40
CA ASN A 206 -20.76 -19.38 -8.90
C ASN A 206 -21.50 -19.97 -7.69
N GLU A 207 -22.19 -21.08 -7.93
CA GLU A 207 -22.97 -21.83 -6.94
C GLU A 207 -22.18 -22.23 -5.68
N GLU A 208 -20.86 -22.41 -5.78
CA GLU A 208 -20.01 -22.82 -4.65
C GLU A 208 -19.78 -21.71 -3.61
N THR A 209 -20.04 -20.45 -3.97
CA THR A 209 -19.75 -19.31 -3.09
C THR A 209 -20.84 -19.05 -2.05
N GLY A 210 -22.03 -19.63 -2.25
CA GLY A 210 -23.20 -19.43 -1.39
C GLY A 210 -23.83 -18.03 -1.47
N GLN A 211 -23.35 -17.17 -2.37
CA GLN A 211 -24.02 -15.91 -2.71
C GLN A 211 -25.11 -16.20 -3.75
N VAL A 212 -26.35 -15.83 -3.44
CA VAL A 212 -27.51 -16.04 -4.32
C VAL A 212 -27.96 -14.77 -5.04
N ASP A 213 -27.69 -13.61 -4.45
CA ASP A 213 -28.11 -12.32 -5.01
C ASP A 213 -26.98 -11.76 -5.90
N PRO A 214 -27.28 -11.37 -7.16
CA PRO A 214 -26.33 -10.69 -8.02
C PRO A 214 -25.99 -9.29 -7.49
N HIS A 215 -24.93 -8.70 -8.04
CA HIS A 215 -24.51 -7.37 -7.65
C HIS A 215 -25.64 -6.36 -7.90
N GLY A 216 -25.93 -5.53 -6.90
CA GLY A 216 -26.97 -4.51 -6.99
C GLY A 216 -28.42 -5.01 -6.87
N GLU A 217 -28.67 -6.31 -6.71
CA GLU A 217 -30.02 -6.85 -6.46
C GLU A 217 -30.52 -6.47 -5.05
N ARG A 218 -29.60 -6.51 -4.08
CA ARG A 218 -29.84 -6.01 -2.71
C ARG A 218 -29.00 -4.79 -2.47
N ILE A 219 -29.66 -3.68 -2.19
CA ILE A 219 -29.03 -2.39 -1.92
C ILE A 219 -29.34 -1.91 -0.52
N ARG A 220 -28.46 -1.06 0.00
CA ARG A 220 -28.65 -0.35 1.27
C ARG A 220 -28.10 1.06 1.13
N TRP A 221 -28.65 1.96 1.93
CA TRP A 221 -28.04 3.27 2.12
C TRP A 221 -26.72 3.12 2.88
N ASP A 222 -25.73 3.92 2.49
CA ASP A 222 -24.43 4.02 3.12
C ASP A 222 -24.21 5.44 3.61
N ASP A 223 -24.22 5.63 4.94
CA ASP A 223 -23.99 6.94 5.56
C ASP A 223 -22.49 7.35 5.55
N GLY A 224 -21.68 6.71 4.70
CA GLY A 224 -20.23 6.86 4.60
C GLY A 224 -19.80 7.97 3.64
N HIS A 225 -18.48 8.21 3.55
CA HIS A 225 -17.91 9.01 2.47
C HIS A 225 -17.79 8.14 1.21
N GLY A 226 -18.79 8.18 0.34
CA GLY A 226 -18.88 7.36 -0.87
C GLY A 226 -20.20 7.55 -1.61
N ALA A 227 -20.62 6.53 -2.35
CA ALA A 227 -21.94 6.53 -2.98
C ALA A 227 -23.03 6.32 -1.94
N ASP A 228 -24.14 7.06 -2.07
CA ASP A 228 -25.24 7.02 -1.10
C ASP A 228 -25.93 5.65 -1.03
N VAL A 229 -26.03 4.95 -2.15
CA VAL A 229 -26.56 3.58 -2.22
C VAL A 229 -25.50 2.61 -2.70
N VAL A 230 -25.30 1.56 -1.90
CA VAL A 230 -24.31 0.51 -2.17
C VAL A 230 -24.95 -0.86 -2.20
N CYS A 231 -24.31 -1.80 -2.90
CA CYS A 231 -24.69 -3.20 -2.84
C CYS A 231 -24.48 -3.76 -1.42
N SER A 232 -25.51 -4.42 -0.89
CA SER A 232 -25.47 -5.05 0.44
C SER A 232 -24.47 -6.20 0.53
N CYS A 233 -24.10 -6.82 -0.59
CA CYS A 233 -23.18 -7.97 -0.62
C CYS A 233 -21.70 -7.54 -0.57
N CYS A 234 -21.32 -6.50 -1.33
CA CYS A 234 -19.90 -6.13 -1.49
C CYS A 234 -19.57 -4.68 -1.10
N GLY A 235 -20.57 -3.83 -0.85
CA GLY A 235 -20.39 -2.42 -0.48
C GLY A 235 -19.90 -1.51 -1.62
N SER A 236 -19.80 -1.98 -2.86
CA SER A 236 -19.53 -1.08 -4.00
C SER A 236 -20.80 -0.34 -4.40
N PRO A 237 -20.67 0.86 -5.03
CA PRO A 237 -21.78 1.68 -5.48
C PRO A 237 -22.78 0.90 -6.33
N TRP A 238 -24.05 1.25 -6.20
CA TRP A 238 -25.08 0.74 -7.09
C TRP A 238 -24.99 1.45 -8.45
N THR A 239 -25.10 0.70 -9.54
CA THR A 239 -24.85 1.14 -10.91
C THR A 239 -25.88 2.11 -11.49
N ILE A 240 -26.90 2.49 -10.71
CA ILE A 240 -27.87 3.51 -11.10
C ILE A 240 -27.35 4.89 -10.67
N ASP A 241 -27.54 5.86 -11.56
CA ASP A 241 -27.35 7.28 -11.30
C ASP A 241 -28.04 7.71 -10.00
N GLN A 242 -27.22 8.01 -8.99
CA GLN A 242 -27.61 8.26 -7.62
C GLN A 242 -28.31 9.62 -7.47
N ASP A 243 -28.02 10.59 -8.36
CA ASP A 243 -28.65 11.91 -8.37
C ASP A 243 -30.15 11.84 -8.67
N ARG A 244 -30.61 10.67 -9.15
CA ARG A 244 -32.01 10.39 -9.46
C ARG A 244 -32.75 9.70 -8.31
N LEU A 245 -32.07 9.39 -7.22
CA LEU A 245 -32.68 8.75 -6.07
C LEU A 245 -33.19 9.82 -5.11
N ASP A 246 -34.47 9.73 -4.78
CA ASP A 246 -34.96 10.39 -3.58
C ASP A 246 -34.20 9.75 -2.40
N GLY A 247 -33.61 10.58 -1.52
CA GLY A 247 -32.78 10.16 -0.40
C GLY A 247 -33.44 9.09 0.49
N PRO A 248 -32.74 8.58 1.52
CA PRO A 248 -33.31 7.54 2.37
C PRO A 248 -34.68 8.01 2.85
N PRO A 249 -35.73 7.17 2.75
CA PRO A 249 -37.04 7.54 3.26
C PRO A 249 -36.81 7.98 4.70
N GLU A 250 -37.18 9.23 5.00
CA GLU A 250 -37.14 9.76 6.36
C GLU A 250 -37.74 8.69 7.26
N PRO A 251 -37.16 8.39 8.44
CA PRO A 251 -37.77 7.50 9.39
C PRO A 251 -39.05 8.17 9.90
N GLU A 252 -40.10 8.16 9.09
CA GLU A 252 -41.42 8.56 9.48
C GLU A 252 -41.80 7.62 10.61
N THR A 253 -41.92 8.18 11.81
CA THR A 253 -42.43 7.57 13.03
C THR A 253 -43.89 7.06 12.90
N ALA A 254 -44.39 6.89 11.70
CA ALA A 254 -45.67 6.29 11.42
C ALA A 254 -45.44 5.15 10.44
N LEU A 255 -45.48 3.92 10.95
CA LEU A 255 -46.09 2.84 10.18
C LEU A 255 -47.37 3.40 9.57
N ASP A 256 -47.35 3.60 8.26
CA ASP A 256 -48.45 4.08 7.45
C ASP A 256 -49.75 3.44 7.97
N ASP A 257 -50.72 4.26 8.39
CA ASP A 257 -52.02 3.78 8.85
C ASP A 257 -52.70 2.89 7.77
N ASP A 258 -52.28 3.05 6.51
CA ASP A 258 -52.70 2.25 5.36
C ASP A 258 -52.17 0.79 5.38
N LEU A 259 -51.07 0.50 6.08
CA LEU A 259 -50.55 -0.87 6.27
C LEU A 259 -51.17 -1.58 7.48
N ARG A 260 -51.82 -0.87 8.40
CA ARG A 260 -52.49 -1.47 9.57
C ARG A 260 -53.65 -2.39 9.18
N TRP A 261 -54.31 -2.09 8.06
CA TRP A 261 -55.37 -2.93 7.52
C TRP A 261 -54.85 -4.28 6.98
N ALA A 262 -53.67 -4.29 6.35
CA ALA A 262 -53.08 -5.49 5.78
C ALA A 262 -52.56 -6.49 6.85
N ALA A 263 -52.17 -5.99 8.03
CA ALA A 263 -51.64 -6.80 9.13
C ALA A 263 -52.72 -7.40 10.06
N GLY A 264 -54.01 -7.08 9.86
CA GLY A 264 -55.10 -7.59 10.71
C GLY A 264 -55.02 -7.20 12.20
N ALA A 265 -54.18 -6.22 12.54
CA ALA A 265 -53.92 -5.83 13.93
C ALA A 265 -55.00 -4.87 14.44
N THR A 266 -56.12 -5.42 14.92
CA THR A 266 -57.19 -4.65 15.59
C THR A 266 -56.91 -4.40 17.07
N ALA A 267 -55.73 -4.75 17.57
CA ALA A 267 -55.35 -4.52 18.96
C ALA A 267 -54.01 -3.76 19.03
N PRO A 268 -53.87 -2.80 19.96
CA PRO A 268 -52.56 -2.24 20.28
C PRO A 268 -51.60 -3.37 20.66
N PRO A 269 -50.31 -3.28 20.30
CA PRO A 269 -49.35 -4.31 20.66
C PRO A 269 -49.37 -4.53 22.18
N PRO A 270 -49.36 -5.79 22.65
CA PRO A 270 -49.25 -6.06 24.07
C PRO A 270 -47.97 -5.42 24.62
N ASN A 271 -48.04 -4.89 25.84
CA ASN A 271 -46.85 -4.39 26.53
C ASN A 271 -45.78 -5.47 26.53
N PRO A 272 -44.51 -5.12 26.22
CA PRO A 272 -43.43 -6.11 26.16
C PRO A 272 -43.33 -6.85 27.48
N GLU A 273 -43.32 -8.19 27.44
CA GLU A 273 -43.11 -9.03 28.62
C GLU A 273 -41.67 -8.81 29.13
N PRO A 274 -41.47 -8.21 30.32
CA PRO A 274 -40.14 -7.77 30.77
C PRO A 274 -39.14 -8.92 30.99
N ASP A 275 -39.62 -10.15 31.15
CA ASP A 275 -38.79 -11.30 31.57
C ASP A 275 -38.25 -12.17 30.41
N ARG A 276 -38.44 -11.75 29.15
CA ARG A 276 -37.94 -12.49 27.97
C ARG A 276 -36.97 -11.66 27.16
N SER A 277 -35.84 -12.26 26.79
CA SER A 277 -34.86 -11.69 25.87
C SER A 277 -35.43 -11.55 24.45
N LEU A 278 -34.90 -10.61 23.65
CA LEU A 278 -35.21 -10.40 22.23
C LEU A 278 -35.15 -11.71 21.43
N ALA A 279 -34.17 -12.56 21.77
CA ALA A 279 -33.97 -13.87 21.15
C ALA A 279 -35.10 -14.86 21.44
N GLU A 280 -35.67 -14.80 22.64
CA GLU A 280 -36.80 -15.62 23.05
C GLU A 280 -38.13 -15.06 22.53
N ARG A 281 -38.23 -13.73 22.39
CA ARG A 281 -39.41 -13.07 21.80
C ARG A 281 -39.50 -13.30 20.29
N TRP A 282 -38.35 -13.40 19.61
CA TRP A 282 -38.29 -13.56 18.15
C TRP A 282 -37.45 -14.78 17.72
N PRO A 283 -37.90 -16.00 18.05
CA PRO A 283 -37.13 -17.22 17.76
C PRO A 283 -36.97 -17.50 16.26
N SER A 284 -37.80 -16.92 15.39
CA SER A 284 -37.75 -17.06 13.94
C SER A 284 -37.01 -15.92 13.21
N ALA A 285 -36.33 -15.01 13.90
CA ALA A 285 -35.57 -13.95 13.25
C ALA A 285 -34.31 -14.55 12.57
N ASP A 286 -34.14 -14.27 11.27
CA ASP A 286 -32.98 -14.71 10.47
C ASP A 286 -31.91 -13.61 10.30
N SER A 287 -32.14 -12.43 10.89
CA SER A 287 -31.26 -11.26 10.80
C SER A 287 -31.11 -10.56 12.15
N ALA A 288 -30.02 -9.80 12.31
CA ALA A 288 -29.79 -9.00 13.50
C ALA A 288 -30.84 -7.89 13.67
N TRP A 289 -31.34 -7.74 14.89
CA TRP A 289 -32.28 -6.70 15.30
C TRP A 289 -31.85 -6.10 16.64
N SER A 290 -32.09 -4.81 16.84
CA SER A 290 -31.81 -4.10 18.08
C SER A 290 -32.95 -3.15 18.42
N TYR A 291 -33.31 -3.08 19.70
CA TYR A 291 -34.21 -2.05 20.24
C TYR A 291 -33.48 -1.23 21.28
N GLY A 292 -33.77 0.08 21.34
CA GLY A 292 -33.08 1.04 22.21
C GLY A 292 -31.92 1.75 21.51
N GLU A 293 -30.75 1.78 22.14
CA GLU A 293 -29.55 2.41 21.60
C GLU A 293 -28.99 1.63 20.41
N SER A 294 -28.60 2.33 19.33
CA SER A 294 -28.03 1.67 18.15
C SER A 294 -26.67 1.04 18.49
N PRO A 295 -26.26 -0.06 17.83
CA PRO A 295 -24.97 -0.71 18.09
C PRO A 295 -23.77 0.24 18.02
N ARG A 296 -23.83 1.22 17.11
CA ARG A 296 -22.81 2.25 16.94
C ARG A 296 -22.78 3.22 18.13
N LYS A 297 -23.93 3.65 18.64
CA LYS A 297 -24.02 4.50 19.84
C LYS A 297 -23.59 3.75 21.10
N ALA A 298 -23.96 2.47 21.23
CA ALA A 298 -23.53 1.62 22.35
C ALA A 298 -22.01 1.45 22.38
N LEU A 299 -21.37 1.19 21.22
CA LEU A 299 -19.91 1.11 21.11
C LEU A 299 -19.23 2.45 21.44
N ILE A 300 -19.79 3.58 20.98
CA ILE A 300 -19.29 4.92 21.31
C ILE A 300 -19.39 5.16 22.83
N ARG A 301 -20.53 4.83 23.45
CA ARG A 301 -20.74 4.94 24.90
C ARG A 301 -19.74 4.11 25.69
N GLU A 302 -19.54 2.85 25.31
CA GLU A 302 -18.55 1.96 25.95
C GLU A 302 -17.13 2.53 25.86
N ARG A 303 -16.72 3.03 24.70
CA ARG A 303 -15.41 3.67 24.52
C ARG A 303 -15.25 4.94 25.36
N VAL A 304 -16.28 5.78 25.40
CA VAL A 304 -16.28 7.01 26.21
C VAL A 304 -16.24 6.66 27.69
N GLN A 305 -17.05 5.71 28.17
CA GLN A 305 -17.07 5.26 29.57
C GLN A 305 -15.73 4.62 29.97
N GLY A 306 -15.19 3.72 29.15
CA GLY A 306 -13.88 3.12 29.41
C GLY A 306 -12.74 4.14 29.44
N TYR A 307 -12.85 5.21 28.64
CA TYR A 307 -11.91 6.34 28.72
C TYR A 307 -12.08 7.14 30.01
N LEU A 308 -13.32 7.43 30.42
CA LEU A 308 -13.62 8.16 31.67
C LEU A 308 -13.22 7.35 32.91
N ASP A 309 -13.32 6.02 32.87
CA ASP A 309 -12.90 5.13 33.96
C ASP A 309 -11.39 5.19 34.22
N VAL A 310 -10.59 5.41 33.16
CA VAL A 310 -9.13 5.50 33.23
C VAL A 310 -8.64 6.93 33.50
N HIS A 311 -9.28 7.92 32.88
CA HIS A 311 -8.79 9.31 32.86
C HIS A 311 -9.59 10.29 33.73
N GLY A 312 -10.69 9.85 34.34
CA GLY A 312 -11.59 10.67 35.15
C GLY A 312 -12.59 11.48 34.31
N GLN A 313 -13.55 12.11 34.97
CA GLN A 313 -14.66 12.83 34.32
C GLN A 313 -14.34 14.27 33.88
N ASP A 314 -13.16 14.78 34.25
CA ASP A 314 -12.75 16.17 34.02
C ASP A 314 -12.11 16.35 32.64
N VAL A 315 -12.83 15.93 31.59
CA VAL A 315 -12.36 15.94 30.21
C VAL A 315 -13.33 16.72 29.32
N SER A 316 -12.79 17.57 28.45
CA SER A 316 -13.62 18.37 27.54
C SER A 316 -14.16 17.50 26.39
N LEU A 317 -15.41 17.77 25.97
CA LEU A 317 -16.05 17.10 24.83
C LEU A 317 -15.19 17.14 23.55
N PRO A 318 -14.57 18.26 23.14
CA PRO A 318 -13.68 18.28 21.97
C PRO A 318 -12.46 17.37 22.13
N SER A 319 -11.92 17.26 23.35
CA SER A 319 -10.78 16.38 23.63
C SER A 319 -11.15 14.90 23.49
N ILE A 320 -12.32 14.50 23.98
CA ILE A 320 -12.79 13.10 23.87
C ILE A 320 -13.09 12.73 22.43
N LEU A 321 -13.77 13.60 21.68
CA LEU A 321 -14.05 13.35 20.26
C LEU A 321 -12.76 13.16 19.46
N ALA A 322 -11.76 14.02 19.68
CA ALA A 322 -10.47 13.92 19.01
C ALA A 322 -9.68 12.67 19.45
N HIS A 323 -9.61 12.39 20.76
CA HIS A 323 -8.78 11.32 21.29
C HIS A 323 -9.31 9.92 20.97
N LEU A 324 -10.64 9.76 20.94
CA LEU A 324 -11.30 8.50 20.58
C LEU A 324 -11.62 8.40 19.09
N ASN A 325 -11.21 9.39 18.29
CA ASN A 325 -11.50 9.50 16.86
C ASN A 325 -13.00 9.30 16.56
N ILE A 326 -13.85 9.94 17.37
CA ILE A 326 -15.31 9.88 17.23
C ILE A 326 -15.75 11.03 16.33
N ASP A 327 -16.58 10.69 15.34
CA ASP A 327 -17.10 11.66 14.38
C ASP A 327 -17.86 12.82 15.10
N PRO A 328 -17.60 14.10 14.74
CA PRO A 328 -18.24 15.26 15.35
C PRO A 328 -19.79 15.28 15.28
N SER A 329 -20.41 14.54 14.37
CA SER A 329 -21.87 14.36 14.31
C SER A 329 -22.44 13.74 15.60
N TYR A 330 -21.63 12.99 16.36
CA TYR A 330 -22.02 12.38 17.64
C TYR A 330 -21.75 13.29 18.85
N LYS A 331 -21.38 14.56 18.66
CA LYS A 331 -21.03 15.49 19.76
C LYS A 331 -22.13 15.63 20.81
N GLU A 332 -23.40 15.66 20.41
CA GLU A 332 -24.53 15.81 21.33
C GLU A 332 -24.68 14.54 22.18
N PHE A 333 -24.60 13.38 21.54
CA PHE A 333 -24.65 12.08 22.20
C PHE A 333 -23.48 11.86 23.18
N VAL A 334 -22.24 12.17 22.78
CA VAL A 334 -21.08 12.08 23.69
C VAL A 334 -21.22 13.08 24.83
N GLY A 335 -21.79 14.26 24.58
CA GLY A 335 -22.14 15.23 25.62
C GLY A 335 -23.14 14.67 26.64
N GLU A 336 -24.15 13.92 26.20
CA GLU A 336 -25.09 13.22 27.10
C GLU A 336 -24.40 12.15 27.94
N VAL A 337 -23.48 11.37 27.35
CA VAL A 337 -22.68 10.37 28.10
C VAL A 337 -21.82 11.05 29.17
N LEU A 338 -21.19 12.17 28.85
CA LEU A 338 -20.38 12.96 29.80
C LEU A 338 -21.20 13.55 30.94
N ASN A 339 -22.45 13.91 30.67
CA ASN A 339 -23.38 14.40 31.69
C ASN A 339 -23.99 13.28 32.55
N GLY A 340 -23.56 12.02 32.36
CA GLY A 340 -23.97 10.89 33.18
C GLY A 340 -25.34 10.33 32.83
N THR A 341 -25.84 10.52 31.61
CA THR A 341 -27.11 9.91 31.17
C THR A 341 -27.00 8.39 31.22
N GLU A 342 -27.87 7.77 32.03
CA GLU A 342 -27.94 6.30 32.18
C GLU A 342 -28.19 5.61 30.83
N GLN A 343 -27.61 4.42 30.68
CA GLN A 343 -27.80 3.60 29.49
C GLN A 343 -29.29 3.25 29.35
N PRO A 344 -29.94 3.54 28.21
CA PRO A 344 -31.31 3.11 28.00
C PRO A 344 -31.37 1.57 27.99
N GLU A 345 -32.53 0.99 28.36
CA GLU A 345 -32.75 -0.45 28.20
C GLU A 345 -32.64 -0.81 26.70
N SER A 346 -31.46 -1.30 26.32
CA SER A 346 -31.14 -1.69 24.96
C SER A 346 -30.88 -3.19 24.91
N GLU A 347 -31.52 -3.86 23.97
CA GLU A 347 -31.27 -5.26 23.72
C GLU A 347 -31.05 -5.47 22.22
N SER A 348 -29.98 -6.20 21.89
CA SER A 348 -29.64 -6.53 20.51
C SER A 348 -29.43 -8.03 20.37
N ILE A 349 -29.96 -8.58 19.29
CA ILE A 349 -29.63 -9.93 18.85
C ILE A 349 -28.93 -9.85 17.50
N ASP A 350 -27.79 -10.51 17.38
CA ASP A 350 -27.10 -10.68 16.11
C ASP A 350 -27.02 -12.16 15.74
N ARG A 351 -27.94 -12.59 14.87
CA ARG A 351 -27.95 -13.92 14.27
C ARG A 351 -27.19 -13.99 12.94
N ARG A 352 -26.64 -12.86 12.47
CA ARG A 352 -25.76 -12.79 11.29
C ARG A 352 -24.32 -13.17 11.64
N ARG A 353 -23.96 -13.27 12.93
CA ARG A 353 -22.78 -14.01 13.40
C ARG A 353 -22.94 -15.51 13.08
N ARG A 354 -22.80 -15.84 11.81
CA ARG A 354 -22.09 -17.07 11.46
C ARG A 354 -20.68 -16.87 12.00
N GLU A 355 -20.13 -17.93 12.60
CA GLU A 355 -18.70 -18.05 12.90
C GLU A 355 -17.87 -17.43 11.76
N PRO A 356 -16.65 -16.91 12.03
CA PRO A 356 -15.77 -16.46 10.96
C PRO A 356 -15.81 -17.48 9.82
N GLN A 357 -15.98 -16.98 8.59
CA GLN A 357 -16.34 -17.78 7.40
C GLN A 357 -15.38 -18.97 7.15
N PHE A 358 -14.22 -18.93 7.80
CA PHE A 358 -13.31 -20.03 8.05
C PHE A 358 -13.30 -20.23 9.58
N GLY A 359 -13.69 -21.40 10.10
CA GLY A 359 -13.78 -21.72 11.54
C GLY A 359 -12.44 -21.72 12.31
N TYR A 360 -11.53 -20.81 11.97
CA TYR A 360 -10.23 -20.59 12.56
C TYR A 360 -10.04 -19.08 12.79
N GLU A 361 -9.70 -18.71 14.01
CA GLU A 361 -9.27 -17.37 14.40
C GLU A 361 -7.74 -17.39 14.49
N LEU A 362 -7.06 -16.51 13.75
CA LEU A 362 -5.62 -16.35 13.89
C LEU A 362 -5.36 -15.75 15.28
N LYS A 363 -4.82 -16.56 16.20
CA LYS A 363 -4.51 -16.14 17.58
C LYS A 363 -3.09 -15.61 17.74
N ALA A 364 -2.17 -16.17 16.99
CA ALA A 364 -0.77 -15.77 16.96
C ALA A 364 -0.12 -16.27 15.67
N ILE A 365 0.90 -15.54 15.20
CA ILE A 365 1.87 -16.04 14.23
C ILE A 365 3.09 -16.47 15.05
N VAL A 366 3.51 -17.73 14.91
CA VAL A 366 4.69 -18.25 15.60
C VAL A 366 5.84 -18.34 14.60
N ASP A 367 6.95 -17.67 14.88
CA ASP A 367 8.14 -17.72 14.02
C ASP A 367 8.88 -19.07 14.15
N ALA A 368 9.94 -19.25 13.35
CA ALA A 368 10.75 -20.47 13.35
C ALA A 368 11.51 -20.71 14.67
N ASP A 369 11.69 -19.66 15.47
CA ASP A 369 12.37 -19.66 16.77
C ASP A 369 11.39 -19.83 17.95
N GLY A 370 10.09 -19.84 17.68
CA GLY A 370 9.02 -20.10 18.66
C GLY A 370 8.41 -18.84 19.29
N ASN A 371 8.68 -17.64 18.76
CA ASN A 371 8.10 -16.40 19.29
C ASN A 371 6.70 -16.17 18.73
N GLU A 372 5.74 -15.85 19.61
CA GLU A 372 4.34 -15.60 19.25
C GLU A 372 4.06 -14.11 19.04
N HIS A 373 3.53 -13.76 17.87
CA HIS A 373 3.12 -12.40 17.51
C HIS A 373 1.59 -12.29 17.42
N GLN A 374 1.01 -11.32 18.13
CA GLN A 374 -0.45 -11.08 18.15
C GLN A 374 -0.91 -10.37 16.87
N PRO A 375 -1.96 -10.86 16.18
CA PRO A 375 -2.47 -10.21 14.99
C PRO A 375 -3.31 -8.97 15.36
N GLY A 376 -2.85 -7.78 14.97
CA GLY A 376 -3.58 -6.52 15.18
C GLY A 376 -2.73 -5.26 15.20
N GLY A 377 -1.42 -5.37 15.40
CA GLY A 377 -0.48 -4.27 15.26
C GLY A 377 0.08 -4.22 13.84
N GLY A 378 -0.54 -3.47 12.93
CA GLY A 378 0.08 -3.10 11.66
C GLY A 378 1.27 -2.16 11.92
N GLY A 379 2.41 -2.74 12.30
CA GLY A 379 3.69 -2.07 12.50
C GLY A 379 4.79 -3.06 12.16
N VAL A 380 5.81 -2.60 11.43
CA VAL A 380 7.01 -3.40 11.18
C VAL A 380 7.72 -3.55 12.53
N ASP A 381 7.89 -4.79 13.00
CA ASP A 381 8.80 -5.06 14.12
C ASP A 381 10.22 -4.75 13.62
N MET A 382 10.71 -3.56 13.97
CA MET A 382 12.06 -3.13 13.66
C MET A 382 13.02 -3.85 14.62
N VAL A 383 13.66 -4.90 14.12
CA VAL A 383 14.78 -5.52 14.83
C VAL A 383 16.02 -4.67 14.56
N GLN A 384 16.77 -4.34 15.62
CA GLN A 384 18.04 -3.65 15.48
C GLN A 384 19.02 -4.57 14.72
N LEU A 385 19.31 -4.23 13.47
CA LEU A 385 20.26 -4.95 12.63
C LEU A 385 21.68 -4.59 13.07
N GLU A 386 22.35 -5.51 13.76
CA GLU A 386 23.79 -5.43 13.99
C GLU A 386 24.51 -5.77 12.68
N LEU A 387 25.02 -4.74 11.99
CA LEU A 387 25.79 -4.94 10.76
C LEU A 387 27.07 -5.73 11.11
N PRO A 388 27.37 -6.85 10.42
CA PRO A 388 28.51 -7.71 10.77
C PRO A 388 29.86 -6.99 10.83
N VAL A 389 30.04 -5.95 10.00
CA VAL A 389 31.25 -5.12 10.03
C VAL A 389 31.31 -4.26 11.30
N ALA A 390 30.21 -3.61 11.67
CA ALA A 390 30.12 -2.81 12.88
C ALA A 390 30.30 -3.68 14.14
N TYR A 391 29.67 -4.85 14.17
CA TYR A 391 29.80 -5.81 15.27
C TYR A 391 31.25 -6.25 15.50
N ILE A 392 32.00 -6.51 14.42
CA ILE A 392 33.43 -6.82 14.50
C ILE A 392 34.26 -5.61 14.97
N ILE A 393 33.94 -4.38 14.52
CA ILE A 393 34.68 -3.20 14.97
C ILE A 393 34.47 -2.99 16.47
N GLU A 394 33.21 -2.93 16.91
CA GLU A 394 32.82 -2.60 18.28
C GLU A 394 33.31 -3.63 19.31
N ASN A 395 33.43 -4.91 18.92
CA ASN A 395 33.78 -6.01 19.81
C ASN A 395 35.20 -6.53 19.63
N THR A 396 36.08 -5.80 18.92
CA THR A 396 37.50 -6.16 18.80
C THR A 396 38.40 -4.94 19.08
N ARG A 397 39.71 -5.13 19.02
CA ARG A 397 40.66 -4.01 19.19
C ARG A 397 40.55 -2.93 18.10
N LEU A 398 39.81 -3.17 17.01
CA LEU A 398 39.51 -2.17 15.97
C LEU A 398 38.70 -0.97 16.46
N ALA A 399 37.97 -1.08 17.58
CA ALA A 399 37.27 0.05 18.18
C ALA A 399 38.19 1.11 18.79
N ASN A 400 39.48 0.81 18.97
CA ASN A 400 40.43 1.75 19.57
C ASN A 400 41.14 2.57 18.49
N ASP A 401 41.38 3.84 18.79
CA ASP A 401 42.22 4.68 17.95
C ASP A 401 43.66 4.15 17.93
N LEU A 402 44.24 4.08 16.73
CA LEU A 402 45.66 3.75 16.54
C LEU A 402 46.53 4.90 17.07
N ALA A 403 47.58 4.57 17.82
CA ALA A 403 48.61 5.56 18.12
C ALA A 403 49.44 5.89 16.87
N GLN A 404 50.09 7.06 16.87
CA GLN A 404 51.04 7.42 15.82
C GLN A 404 52.15 6.37 15.78
N GLY A 405 52.29 5.68 14.65
CA GLY A 405 53.17 4.52 14.55
C GLY A 405 52.48 3.19 14.28
N GLU A 406 51.19 3.10 14.58
CA GLU A 406 50.46 1.83 14.56
C GLU A 406 49.64 1.65 13.30
N ILE A 407 49.51 0.39 12.87
CA ILE A 407 48.68 0.00 11.74
C ILE A 407 47.94 -1.31 12.08
N PHE A 408 46.66 -1.39 11.69
CA PHE A 408 45.93 -2.65 11.80
C PHE A 408 46.34 -3.57 10.66
N ARG A 409 46.53 -4.84 10.98
CA ARG A 409 46.88 -5.87 10.02
C ARG A 409 46.03 -7.11 10.21
N ASN A 410 45.48 -7.59 9.12
CA ASN A 410 44.76 -8.86 9.08
C ASN A 410 45.79 -9.99 8.95
N GLY A 411 45.98 -10.78 10.00
CA GLY A 411 46.95 -11.88 10.04
C GLY A 411 46.66 -13.01 9.04
N ARG A 412 45.44 -13.11 8.52
CA ARG A 412 45.04 -14.12 7.53
C ARG A 412 45.37 -13.70 6.10
N THR A 413 45.12 -12.45 5.74
CA THR A 413 45.34 -11.94 4.36
C THR A 413 46.65 -11.17 4.21
N GLY A 414 47.25 -10.74 5.32
CA GLY A 414 48.46 -9.91 5.35
C GLY A 414 48.22 -8.43 5.03
N VAL A 415 46.98 -8.04 4.70
CA VAL A 415 46.59 -6.66 4.41
C VAL A 415 46.75 -5.80 5.66
N ALA A 416 47.39 -4.63 5.51
CA ALA A 416 47.59 -3.65 6.57
C ALA A 416 47.04 -2.29 6.15
N THR A 417 46.33 -1.61 7.05
CA THR A 417 45.71 -0.30 6.83
C THR A 417 45.46 0.42 8.15
N HIS A 418 45.33 1.74 8.10
CA HIS A 418 44.93 2.56 9.25
C HIS A 418 43.40 2.61 9.42
N ASP A 419 42.65 2.18 8.41
CA ASP A 419 41.18 2.16 8.44
C ASP A 419 40.65 0.86 9.07
N PRO A 420 39.99 0.93 10.24
CA PRO A 420 39.44 -0.26 10.90
C PRO A 420 38.33 -0.93 10.07
N GLU A 421 37.58 -0.17 9.27
CA GLU A 421 36.48 -0.72 8.47
C GLU A 421 36.98 -1.65 7.37
N THR A 422 38.06 -1.26 6.69
CA THR A 422 38.72 -2.09 5.67
C THR A 422 39.21 -3.43 6.24
N ILE A 423 39.71 -3.47 7.48
CA ILE A 423 40.13 -4.72 8.14
C ILE A 423 38.93 -5.57 8.54
N ALA A 424 37.90 -4.97 9.16
CA ALA A 424 36.68 -5.67 9.56
C ALA A 424 35.96 -6.28 8.35
N ARG A 425 35.83 -5.53 7.25
CA ARG A 425 35.28 -6.03 5.97
C ARG A 425 36.11 -7.18 5.41
N GLY A 426 37.43 -7.11 5.56
CA GLY A 426 38.33 -8.21 5.23
C GLY A 426 38.04 -9.50 6.01
N PHE A 427 37.72 -9.42 7.30
CA PHE A 427 37.33 -10.59 8.10
C PHE A 427 35.98 -11.15 7.67
N VAL A 428 34.97 -10.29 7.50
CA VAL A 428 33.63 -10.70 7.04
C VAL A 428 33.68 -11.38 5.67
N ASN A 429 34.43 -10.82 4.71
CA ASN A 429 34.62 -11.41 3.38
C ASN A 429 35.33 -12.78 3.40
N ASN A 430 36.09 -13.07 4.47
CA ASN A 430 36.74 -14.36 4.70
C ASN A 430 35.88 -15.33 5.54
N GLY A 431 34.61 -14.99 5.76
CA GLY A 431 33.64 -15.78 6.52
C GLY A 431 33.88 -15.75 8.03
N ILE A 432 34.58 -14.74 8.55
CA ILE A 432 34.86 -14.58 9.99
C ILE A 432 33.95 -13.49 10.53
N THR A 433 32.91 -13.91 11.25
CA THR A 433 31.90 -13.01 11.86
C THR A 433 31.91 -13.05 13.39
N ASP A 434 32.70 -13.95 13.99
CA ASP A 434 32.91 -14.05 15.43
C ASP A 434 34.05 -13.08 15.87
N PRO A 435 33.76 -12.08 16.73
CA PRO A 435 34.76 -11.13 17.23
C PRO A 435 35.94 -11.80 17.93
N ASP A 436 35.75 -12.90 18.67
CA ASP A 436 36.85 -13.58 19.36
C ASP A 436 37.84 -14.19 18.37
N VAL A 437 37.33 -14.66 17.23
CA VAL A 437 38.16 -15.23 16.15
C VAL A 437 38.83 -14.11 15.35
N ALA A 438 38.10 -13.04 15.04
CA ALA A 438 38.64 -11.88 14.35
C ALA A 438 39.73 -11.19 15.17
N ASP A 439 39.53 -10.99 16.47
CA ASP A 439 40.50 -10.35 17.36
C ASP A 439 41.77 -11.20 17.48
N ARG A 440 41.70 -12.53 17.49
CA ARG A 440 42.92 -13.39 17.47
C ARG A 440 43.74 -13.25 16.19
N LEU A 441 43.09 -12.94 15.07
CA LEU A 441 43.74 -12.76 13.78
C LEU A 441 44.13 -11.31 13.51
N LEU A 442 43.64 -10.37 14.33
CA LEU A 442 43.99 -8.97 14.28
C LEU A 442 45.37 -8.75 14.91
N ILE A 443 46.25 -8.12 14.15
CA ILE A 443 47.59 -7.73 14.58
C ILE A 443 47.63 -6.20 14.54
N VAL A 444 48.12 -5.59 15.62
CA VAL A 444 48.46 -4.16 15.64
C VAL A 444 49.98 -4.09 15.57
N ASP A 445 50.50 -3.67 14.42
CA ASP A 445 51.93 -3.55 14.18
C ASP A 445 52.36 -2.10 14.48
N ASP A 446 53.34 -1.89 15.36
CA ASP A 446 54.02 -0.59 15.57
C ASP A 446 55.34 -0.60 14.78
N TYR A 447 55.44 0.24 13.75
CA TYR A 447 56.63 0.29 12.91
C TYR A 447 57.83 1.01 13.57
N HIS A 448 57.65 1.76 14.66
CA HIS A 448 58.77 2.30 15.43
C HIS A 448 59.53 1.21 16.20
N VAL A 449 58.89 0.07 16.49
CA VAL A 449 59.57 -1.11 17.06
C VAL A 449 60.60 -1.66 16.06
N SER A 450 60.31 -1.55 14.76
CA SER A 450 61.22 -1.99 13.68
C SER A 450 62.23 -0.93 13.23
N ASN A 451 62.03 0.34 13.60
CA ASN A 451 62.93 1.45 13.27
C ASN A 451 62.99 2.48 14.42
N PRO A 452 63.79 2.21 15.48
CA PRO A 452 63.78 2.98 16.72
C PRO A 452 64.38 4.39 16.60
N ASP A 453 65.06 4.70 15.50
CA ASP A 453 65.67 6.01 15.25
C ASP A 453 64.68 7.05 14.69
N MET A 454 63.43 6.65 14.43
CA MET A 454 62.38 7.52 13.89
C MET A 454 61.56 8.13 15.03
N ASP A 455 61.56 9.46 15.12
CA ASP A 455 60.80 10.21 16.13
C ASP A 455 59.30 9.93 16.00
N ARG A 456 58.61 9.78 17.14
CA ARG A 456 57.18 9.46 17.17
C ARG A 456 56.32 10.62 16.67
N ASP A 457 56.85 11.85 16.66
CA ASP A 457 56.09 13.05 16.33
C ASP A 457 56.24 13.50 14.86
N GLU A 458 57.06 12.84 14.03
CA GLU A 458 57.24 13.22 12.60
C GLU A 458 56.34 12.41 11.64
N PRO A 459 55.41 13.05 10.90
CA PRO A 459 54.63 12.38 9.86
C PRO A 459 55.49 12.04 8.65
N ARG A 460 55.22 10.89 8.00
CA ARG A 460 55.94 10.52 6.77
C ARG A 460 55.67 11.51 5.64
N PRO A 461 56.63 11.72 4.72
CA PRO A 461 56.39 12.44 3.48
C PRO A 461 55.20 11.88 2.69
N CYS A 462 54.94 10.57 2.73
CA CYS A 462 53.78 9.97 2.06
C CYS A 462 52.43 10.22 2.76
N MET A 463 52.43 10.77 3.97
CA MET A 463 51.22 11.18 4.72
C MET A 463 50.97 12.68 4.65
N LEU A 464 51.95 13.45 4.17
CA LEU A 464 51.76 14.87 3.84
C LEU A 464 50.94 14.97 2.54
N PRO A 465 50.01 15.95 2.46
CA PRO A 465 49.36 16.33 1.20
C PRO A 465 50.42 16.55 0.11
N LEU A 466 50.10 16.28 -1.16
CA LEU A 466 51.06 16.46 -2.28
C LEU A 466 51.70 17.85 -2.31
N ASP A 467 51.02 18.84 -1.75
CA ASP A 467 51.42 20.24 -1.71
C ASP A 467 52.46 20.53 -0.60
N GLU A 468 52.66 19.59 0.33
CA GLU A 468 53.58 19.66 1.48
C GLU A 468 54.69 18.58 1.44
N ARG A 469 54.75 17.77 0.39
CA ARG A 469 55.75 16.68 0.22
C ARG A 469 57.13 17.13 -0.24
#